data_AF-A0A7W3MZN9-F1
#
_entry.id   AF-A0A7W3MZN9-F1
#
_cell.length_a   1.000
_cell.length_b   1.000
_cell.length_c   1.000
_cell.angle_alpha   90.00
_cell.angle_beta   90.00
_cell.angle_gamma   90.00
#
_symmetry.space_group_name_H-M   'P 1'
#
loop_
_entity.id
_entity.type
_entity.pdbx_description
1 polymer ?
#
loop_
_entity_poly.entity_id
_entity_poly.type
_entity_poly.pdbx_seq_one_letter_code
_entity_poly.pdbx_strand_id
1 'polypeptide(L)'
;MGRTAQPVLAGIVAGLVAFASSFAVVLAGLRGVGATPEQAASGLLAVGAGGGLAAIWLSVRRRMPISIAWSTPGAALLASTGTVEGGFPAAVGAFAVCGLLIAATGLFSPLGRWIAAIPPPLAAAMLAGVLLDLCVAPARALAEVPLLAAPVVLTWALLLRFARSWAVPVALAVAAVAIAIDGPRGLDGASLVPVVEPTAPAWTLPAMISIAFPLYLVTMAAQNVPGAALLTGYGYTPRLPPILAGTGLGTTAIAPLGGHSINLAAITAALVAGPDAHPDPDRRWIASAGAGATMIVLALGSGVATALVLASPPVLVEGVAGLALLGALGNALTTAVADAERRDAAVVTFVVTASGVGIAGIGSAFWGLLAGALMLALHRRGARPGGDTPGTVGHTAPMNVGDVVEDFELPDERGKPRRLTELLADGPVVLFFYPAAMTPGCTAEACHFRDLAAEFAAVGARPVGISADPVGKQAEFSAKHDLGYPLLSDADGEVARRFGVRRGFALAPTRRQTFVIDTDRRILEIVKSEIRMSVHADKALAALRRR
;
A
#
# COMPACT_ATOMS: atom_id res chain seq x y z
N MET A 1 14.85 28.77 -10.42
CA MET A 1 13.37 28.66 -10.50
C MET A 1 12.76 29.41 -9.33
N GLY A 2 11.72 30.22 -9.53
CA GLY A 2 11.05 30.95 -8.44
C GLY A 2 10.48 30.02 -7.36
N ARG A 3 10.27 30.54 -6.13
CA ARG A 3 9.79 29.79 -4.95
C ARG A 3 8.45 29.04 -5.13
N THR A 4 7.76 29.23 -6.25
CA THR A 4 6.48 28.59 -6.60
C THR A 4 6.58 27.68 -7.83
N ALA A 5 7.61 27.83 -8.67
CA ALA A 5 7.72 27.10 -9.94
C ALA A 5 8.01 25.60 -9.72
N GLN A 6 8.86 25.27 -8.76
CA GLN A 6 9.20 23.87 -8.45
C GLN A 6 7.97 23.03 -8.02
N PRO A 7 7.14 23.45 -7.04
CA PRO A 7 6.00 22.65 -6.61
C PRO A 7 4.92 22.61 -7.69
N VAL A 8 4.75 23.66 -8.48
CA VAL A 8 3.84 23.63 -9.65
C VAL A 8 4.30 22.56 -10.64
N LEU A 9 5.59 22.52 -10.98
CA LEU A 9 6.13 21.49 -11.89
C LEU A 9 5.98 20.09 -11.30
N ALA A 10 6.27 19.89 -10.01
CA ALA A 10 6.05 18.62 -9.34
C ALA A 10 4.57 18.19 -9.38
N GLY A 11 3.66 19.14 -9.22
CA GLY A 11 2.22 18.91 -9.38
C GLY A 11 1.85 18.50 -10.80
N ILE A 12 2.37 19.18 -11.82
CA ILE A 12 2.15 18.81 -13.23
C ILE A 12 2.63 17.39 -13.51
N VAL A 13 3.85 17.06 -13.08
CA VAL A 13 4.41 15.70 -13.23
C VAL A 13 3.54 14.68 -12.50
N ALA A 14 3.13 14.94 -11.26
CA ALA A 14 2.29 14.04 -10.50
C ALA A 14 0.91 13.82 -11.14
N GLY A 15 0.28 14.87 -11.66
CA GLY A 15 -0.99 14.79 -12.37
C GLY A 15 -0.89 14.01 -13.69
N LEU A 16 0.16 14.27 -14.48
CA LEU A 16 0.44 13.52 -15.71
C LEU A 16 0.67 12.03 -15.42
N VAL A 17 1.49 11.72 -14.42
CA VAL A 17 1.75 10.34 -14.01
C VAL A 17 0.47 9.66 -13.53
N ALA A 18 -0.33 10.32 -12.69
CA ALA A 18 -1.60 9.77 -12.19
C ALA A 18 -2.56 9.42 -13.33
N PHE A 19 -2.74 10.36 -14.26
CA PHE A 19 -3.68 10.21 -15.37
C PHE A 19 -3.19 9.13 -16.36
N ALA A 20 -1.98 9.31 -16.90
CA ALA A 20 -1.42 8.47 -17.94
C ALA A 20 -1.22 7.02 -17.50
N SER A 21 -0.96 6.78 -16.20
CA SER A 21 -0.75 5.43 -15.69
C SER A 21 -2.02 4.60 -15.57
N SER A 22 -3.21 5.20 -15.58
CA SER A 22 -4.41 4.44 -15.18
C SER A 22 -5.74 4.85 -15.80
N PHE A 23 -5.82 5.88 -16.65
CA PHE A 23 -7.10 6.20 -17.30
C PHE A 23 -7.63 5.05 -18.16
N ALA A 24 -6.76 4.26 -18.81
CA ALA A 24 -7.16 3.10 -19.59
C ALA A 24 -7.86 2.04 -18.71
N VAL A 25 -7.36 1.86 -17.48
CA VAL A 25 -8.00 0.99 -16.47
C VAL A 25 -9.36 1.55 -16.05
N VAL A 26 -9.50 2.87 -15.92
CA VAL A 26 -10.80 3.53 -15.60
C VAL A 26 -11.81 3.29 -16.71
N LEU A 27 -11.43 3.50 -17.97
CA LEU A 27 -12.31 3.26 -19.12
C LEU A 27 -12.69 1.78 -19.24
N ALA A 28 -11.72 0.87 -19.13
CA ALA A 28 -11.98 -0.57 -19.11
C ALA A 28 -12.91 -0.96 -17.94
N GLY A 29 -12.72 -0.35 -16.77
CA GLY A 29 -13.55 -0.56 -15.59
C GLY A 29 -15.01 -0.17 -15.80
N LEU A 30 -15.25 1.05 -16.30
CA LEU A 30 -16.60 1.55 -16.55
C LEU A 30 -17.31 0.71 -17.63
N ARG A 31 -16.61 0.35 -18.71
CA ARG A 31 -17.16 -0.53 -19.75
C ARG A 31 -17.42 -1.95 -19.24
N GLY A 32 -16.56 -2.47 -18.37
CA GLY A 32 -16.70 -3.80 -17.76
C GLY A 32 -18.00 -3.96 -16.95
N VAL A 33 -18.52 -2.86 -16.39
CA VAL A 33 -19.82 -2.85 -15.70
C VAL A 33 -20.98 -2.34 -16.56
N GLY A 34 -20.78 -2.24 -17.88
CA GLY A 34 -21.84 -2.00 -18.86
C GLY A 34 -22.01 -0.56 -19.33
N ALA A 35 -21.06 0.35 -19.07
CA ALA A 35 -21.12 1.71 -19.61
C ALA A 35 -21.02 1.73 -21.14
N THR A 36 -21.81 2.59 -21.79
CA THR A 36 -21.54 2.98 -23.18
C THR A 36 -20.23 3.78 -23.27
N PRO A 37 -19.65 3.97 -24.46
CA PRO A 37 -18.46 4.81 -24.64
C PRO A 37 -18.65 6.24 -24.07
N GLU A 38 -19.82 6.84 -24.27
CA GLU A 38 -20.17 8.19 -23.80
C GLU A 38 -20.28 8.24 -22.27
N GLN A 39 -20.91 7.23 -21.68
CA GLN A 39 -21.00 7.08 -20.23
C GLN A 39 -19.62 6.85 -19.59
N ALA A 40 -18.76 6.06 -20.23
CA ALA A 40 -17.38 5.85 -19.77
C ALA A 40 -16.54 7.14 -19.88
N ALA A 41 -16.72 7.92 -20.96
CA ALA A 41 -16.11 9.24 -21.14
C ALA A 41 -16.54 10.23 -20.04
N SER A 42 -17.84 10.26 -19.77
CA SER A 42 -18.43 11.06 -18.69
C SER A 42 -17.89 10.62 -17.33
N GLY A 43 -17.80 9.31 -17.07
CA GLY A 43 -17.26 8.79 -15.82
C GLY A 43 -15.79 9.15 -15.63
N LEU A 44 -14.96 9.04 -16.67
CA LEU A 44 -13.55 9.45 -16.64
C LEU A 44 -13.41 10.96 -16.36
N LEU A 45 -14.21 11.79 -17.03
CA LEU A 45 -14.28 13.23 -16.76
C LEU A 45 -14.68 13.49 -15.29
N ALA A 46 -15.71 12.81 -14.81
CA ALA A 46 -16.27 12.98 -13.48
C ALA A 46 -15.26 12.62 -12.38
N VAL A 47 -14.57 11.48 -12.47
CA VAL A 47 -13.53 11.12 -11.48
C VAL A 47 -12.27 11.97 -11.59
N GLY A 48 -11.88 12.37 -12.80
CA GLY A 48 -10.71 13.24 -13.01
C GLY A 48 -10.94 14.65 -12.47
N ALA A 49 -12.06 15.28 -12.85
CA ALA A 49 -12.43 16.61 -12.40
C ALA A 49 -12.81 16.63 -10.92
N GLY A 50 -13.64 15.68 -10.46
CA GLY A 50 -14.03 15.57 -9.05
C GLY A 50 -12.84 15.31 -8.13
N GLY A 51 -11.93 14.42 -8.53
CA GLY A 51 -10.69 14.15 -7.80
C GLY A 51 -9.77 15.37 -7.75
N GLY A 52 -9.61 16.07 -8.88
CA GLY A 52 -8.80 17.28 -8.96
C GLY A 52 -9.35 18.43 -8.11
N LEU A 53 -10.67 18.66 -8.14
CA LEU A 53 -11.33 19.66 -7.31
C LEU A 53 -11.19 19.34 -5.82
N ALA A 54 -11.37 18.08 -5.43
CA ALA A 54 -11.17 17.64 -4.06
C ALA A 54 -9.71 17.78 -3.61
N ALA A 55 -8.73 17.46 -4.47
CA ALA A 55 -7.31 17.64 -4.21
C ALA A 55 -6.97 19.12 -3.95
N ILE A 56 -7.42 20.02 -4.83
CA ILE A 56 -7.22 21.46 -4.69
C ILE A 56 -7.84 21.96 -3.38
N TRP A 57 -9.11 21.65 -3.16
CA TRP A 57 -9.85 22.13 -1.99
C TRP A 57 -9.22 21.65 -0.67
N LEU A 58 -8.93 20.35 -0.55
CA LEU A 58 -8.31 19.79 0.66
C LEU A 58 -6.89 20.33 0.88
N SER A 59 -6.08 20.41 -0.18
CA SER A 59 -4.69 20.87 -0.08
C SER A 59 -4.61 22.34 0.33
N VAL A 60 -5.42 23.21 -0.29
CA VAL A 60 -5.47 24.64 0.03
C VAL A 60 -6.01 24.86 1.45
N ARG A 61 -7.09 24.18 1.81
CA ARG A 61 -7.76 24.37 3.11
C ARG A 61 -6.91 23.84 4.27
N ARG A 62 -6.17 22.76 4.07
CA ARG A 62 -5.35 22.12 5.12
C ARG A 62 -3.90 22.56 5.09
N ARG A 63 -3.46 23.26 4.04
CA ARG A 63 -2.04 23.59 3.79
C ARG A 63 -1.14 22.36 3.88
N MET A 64 -1.62 21.24 3.34
CA MET A 64 -0.94 19.95 3.32
C MET A 64 -0.92 19.38 1.89
N PRO A 65 0.08 18.56 1.52
CA PRO A 65 0.16 17.92 0.21
C PRO A 65 -0.82 16.74 0.08
N ILE A 66 -2.11 17.00 0.25
CA ILE A 66 -3.17 15.98 0.17
C ILE A 66 -3.47 15.67 -1.31
N SER A 67 -2.90 14.58 -1.82
CA SER A 67 -3.19 14.11 -3.17
C SER A 67 -4.49 13.31 -3.21
N ILE A 68 -5.43 13.71 -4.08
CA ILE A 68 -6.69 13.00 -4.33
C ILE A 68 -6.75 12.64 -5.82
N ALA A 69 -7.14 11.41 -6.12
CA ALA A 69 -7.38 10.91 -7.47
C ALA A 69 -8.47 9.83 -7.45
N TRP A 70 -8.71 9.18 -8.58
CA TRP A 70 -9.61 8.04 -8.65
C TRP A 70 -9.05 6.79 -7.95
N SER A 71 -9.92 5.81 -7.66
CA SER A 71 -9.50 4.47 -7.23
C SER A 71 -8.99 3.66 -8.42
N THR A 72 -7.67 3.54 -8.62
CA THR A 72 -7.10 2.68 -9.68
C THR A 72 -7.38 1.19 -9.40
N PRO A 73 -7.13 0.67 -8.18
CA PRO A 73 -7.56 -0.66 -7.80
C PRO A 73 -9.08 -0.87 -7.93
N GLY A 74 -9.87 0.16 -7.63
CA GLY A 74 -11.31 0.15 -7.81
C GLY A 74 -11.73 0.03 -9.28
N ALA A 75 -11.11 0.78 -10.18
CA ALA A 75 -11.34 0.67 -11.62
C ALA A 75 -11.00 -0.73 -12.16
N ALA A 76 -9.88 -1.31 -11.69
CA ALA A 76 -9.50 -2.67 -12.04
C ALA A 76 -10.53 -3.71 -11.59
N LEU A 77 -11.06 -3.56 -10.36
CA LEU A 77 -12.17 -4.38 -9.87
C LEU A 77 -13.37 -4.30 -10.81
N LEU A 78 -13.80 -3.11 -11.20
CA LEU A 78 -14.94 -2.94 -12.11
C LEU A 78 -14.73 -3.67 -13.44
N ALA A 79 -13.51 -3.63 -13.98
CA ALA A 79 -13.20 -4.28 -15.26
C ALA A 79 -13.39 -5.81 -15.18
N SER A 80 -13.08 -6.41 -14.03
CA SER A 80 -13.27 -7.84 -13.77
C SER A 80 -14.65 -8.24 -13.25
N THR A 81 -15.50 -7.27 -12.90
CA THR A 81 -16.79 -7.55 -12.23
C THR A 81 -17.85 -8.07 -13.19
N GLY A 82 -17.79 -7.62 -14.44
CA GLY A 82 -18.82 -7.89 -15.44
C GLY A 82 -20.09 -7.06 -15.25
N THR A 83 -21.04 -7.21 -16.19
CA THR A 83 -22.32 -6.51 -16.16
C THR A 83 -23.22 -7.04 -15.05
N VAL A 84 -23.74 -6.15 -14.22
CA VAL A 84 -24.69 -6.49 -13.15
C VAL A 84 -26.13 -6.35 -13.59
N GLU A 85 -27.05 -7.02 -12.89
CA GLU A 85 -28.48 -6.84 -13.08
C GLU A 85 -28.89 -5.36 -12.87
N GLY A 86 -29.61 -4.80 -13.84
CA GLY A 86 -29.92 -3.37 -13.92
C GLY A 86 -28.90 -2.53 -14.69
N GLY A 87 -27.85 -3.15 -15.25
CA GLY A 87 -26.89 -2.51 -16.14
C GLY A 87 -26.06 -1.40 -15.50
N PHE A 88 -25.55 -0.48 -16.32
CA PHE A 88 -24.77 0.65 -15.83
C PHE A 88 -25.49 1.55 -14.81
N PRO A 89 -26.80 1.82 -14.91
CA PRO A 89 -27.54 2.53 -13.86
C PRO A 89 -27.40 1.89 -12.46
N ALA A 90 -27.40 0.55 -12.39
CA ALA A 90 -27.20 -0.16 -11.12
C ALA A 90 -25.76 -0.03 -10.60
N ALA A 91 -24.77 -0.04 -11.50
CA ALA A 91 -23.37 0.27 -11.14
C ALA A 91 -23.23 1.71 -10.63
N VAL A 92 -23.90 2.68 -11.24
CA VAL A 92 -23.94 4.08 -10.79
C VAL A 92 -24.54 4.22 -9.38
N GLY A 93 -25.65 3.50 -9.10
CA GLY A 93 -26.18 3.40 -7.74
C GLY A 93 -25.16 2.82 -6.76
N ALA A 94 -24.41 1.79 -7.17
CA ALA A 94 -23.38 1.19 -6.35
C ALA A 94 -22.18 2.12 -6.10
N PHE A 95 -21.79 2.96 -7.07
CA PHE A 95 -20.79 4.01 -6.88
C PHE A 95 -21.24 5.04 -5.84
N ALA A 96 -22.51 5.45 -5.90
CA ALA A 96 -23.10 6.36 -4.92
C ALA A 96 -23.05 5.77 -3.50
N VAL A 97 -23.42 4.49 -3.34
CA VAL A 97 -23.33 3.78 -2.06
C VAL A 97 -21.88 3.62 -1.59
N CYS A 98 -20.93 3.31 -2.47
CA CYS A 98 -19.51 3.30 -2.14
C CYS A 98 -19.08 4.66 -1.54
N GLY A 99 -19.44 5.77 -2.18
CA GLY A 99 -19.17 7.11 -1.67
C GLY A 99 -19.79 7.37 -0.29
N LEU A 100 -21.04 6.93 -0.07
CA LEU A 100 -21.72 7.04 1.22
C LEU A 100 -21.03 6.20 2.30
N LEU A 101 -20.54 5.00 1.98
CA LEU A 101 -19.78 4.16 2.92
C LEU A 101 -18.43 4.80 3.30
N ILE A 102 -17.71 5.38 2.32
CA ILE A 102 -16.48 6.14 2.58
C ILE A 102 -16.79 7.35 3.48
N ALA A 103 -17.85 8.09 3.18
CA ALA A 103 -18.24 9.25 3.97
C ALA A 103 -18.65 8.86 5.39
N ALA A 104 -19.46 7.80 5.54
CA ALA A 104 -19.89 7.28 6.82
C ALA A 104 -18.70 6.84 7.70
N THR A 105 -17.66 6.25 7.12
CA THR A 105 -16.43 5.92 7.86
C THR A 105 -15.68 7.15 8.37
N GLY A 106 -15.76 8.27 7.65
CA GLY A 106 -15.26 9.56 8.12
C GLY A 106 -16.11 10.22 9.19
N LEU A 107 -17.37 9.81 9.37
CA LEU A 107 -18.31 10.41 10.32
C LEU A 107 -18.61 9.50 11.52
N PHE A 108 -18.39 8.19 11.40
CA PHE A 108 -18.80 7.17 12.37
C PHE A 108 -17.65 6.21 12.72
N SER A 109 -17.02 6.44 13.88
CA SER A 109 -15.84 5.69 14.35
C SER A 109 -16.00 4.16 14.43
N PRO A 110 -17.17 3.57 14.72
CA PRO A 110 -17.35 2.12 14.67
C PRO A 110 -17.14 1.50 13.27
N LEU A 111 -17.60 2.16 12.19
CA LEU A 111 -17.43 1.63 10.83
C LEU A 111 -15.94 1.49 10.46
N GLY A 112 -15.12 2.47 10.83
CA GLY A 112 -13.67 2.40 10.65
C GLY A 112 -13.03 1.21 11.37
N ARG A 113 -13.51 0.86 12.57
CA ARG A 113 -13.02 -0.32 13.32
C ARG A 113 -13.38 -1.64 12.64
N TRP A 114 -14.54 -1.71 11.99
CA TRP A 114 -14.98 -2.93 11.30
C TRP A 114 -14.15 -3.19 10.04
N ILE A 115 -13.81 -2.15 9.29
CA ILE A 115 -12.89 -2.26 8.14
C ILE A 115 -11.49 -2.67 8.61
N ALA A 116 -10.99 -2.03 9.68
CA ALA A 116 -9.69 -2.37 10.26
C ALA A 116 -9.63 -3.81 10.79
N ALA A 117 -10.78 -4.45 11.03
CA ALA A 117 -10.87 -5.85 11.40
C ALA A 117 -10.69 -6.82 10.22
N ILE A 118 -10.83 -6.36 8.97
CA ILE A 118 -10.53 -7.18 7.78
C ILE A 118 -9.01 -7.35 7.70
N PRO A 119 -8.49 -8.60 7.76
CA PRO A 119 -7.06 -8.85 7.67
C PRO A 119 -6.47 -8.28 6.37
N PRO A 120 -5.40 -7.45 6.45
CA PRO A 120 -4.74 -6.91 5.25
C PRO A 120 -4.35 -7.98 4.21
N PRO A 121 -3.90 -9.20 4.60
CA PRO A 121 -3.62 -10.27 3.64
C PRO A 121 -4.82 -10.67 2.77
N LEU A 122 -6.03 -10.70 3.32
CA LEU A 122 -7.25 -11.05 2.57
C LEU A 122 -7.64 -9.95 1.58
N ALA A 123 -7.59 -8.69 2.01
CA ALA A 123 -7.88 -7.56 1.12
C ALA A 123 -6.86 -7.48 -0.03
N ALA A 124 -5.57 -7.70 0.27
CA ALA A 124 -4.51 -7.74 -0.74
C ALA A 124 -4.66 -8.94 -1.69
N ALA A 125 -5.04 -10.11 -1.18
CA ALA A 125 -5.29 -11.30 -2.00
C ALA A 125 -6.47 -11.12 -2.96
N MET A 126 -7.57 -10.52 -2.49
CA MET A 126 -8.72 -10.19 -3.34
C MET A 126 -8.28 -9.26 -4.46
N LEU A 127 -7.54 -8.18 -4.12
CA LEU A 127 -7.02 -7.26 -5.12
C LEU A 127 -6.09 -7.98 -6.12
N ALA A 128 -5.19 -8.83 -5.65
CA ALA A 128 -4.31 -9.60 -6.53
C ALA A 128 -5.10 -10.51 -7.49
N GLY A 129 -6.17 -11.16 -7.01
CA GLY A 129 -7.02 -12.02 -7.84
C GLY A 129 -7.73 -11.24 -8.94
N VAL A 130 -8.28 -10.08 -8.59
CA VAL A 130 -8.90 -9.14 -9.55
C VAL A 130 -7.88 -8.68 -10.60
N LEU A 131 -6.68 -8.29 -10.16
CA LEU A 131 -5.67 -7.73 -11.03
C LEU A 131 -5.06 -8.77 -11.98
N LEU A 132 -5.09 -10.06 -11.62
CA LEU A 132 -4.45 -11.12 -12.40
C LEU A 132 -5.03 -11.17 -13.83
N ASP A 133 -6.35 -11.15 -14.00
CA ASP A 133 -6.96 -11.25 -15.32
C ASP A 133 -6.56 -10.08 -16.24
N LEU A 134 -6.56 -8.85 -15.70
CA LEU A 134 -6.07 -7.67 -16.42
C LEU A 134 -4.58 -7.75 -16.73
N CYS A 135 -3.77 -8.30 -15.83
CA CYS A 135 -2.33 -8.44 -16.04
C CYS A 135 -1.96 -9.53 -17.07
N VAL A 136 -2.90 -10.42 -17.42
CA VAL A 136 -2.75 -11.41 -18.50
C VAL A 136 -3.12 -10.82 -19.86
N ALA A 137 -3.92 -9.74 -19.91
CA ALA A 137 -4.34 -9.08 -21.15
C ALA A 137 -3.19 -8.68 -22.12
N PRO A 138 -2.01 -8.19 -21.67
CA PRO A 138 -0.89 -7.90 -22.58
C PRO A 138 -0.43 -9.12 -23.37
N ALA A 139 -0.46 -10.31 -22.75
CA ALA A 139 -0.09 -11.56 -23.43
C ALA A 139 -1.17 -11.98 -24.44
N ARG A 140 -2.47 -11.80 -24.11
CA ARG A 140 -3.58 -12.01 -25.05
C ARG A 140 -3.48 -11.06 -26.24
N ALA A 141 -3.17 -9.79 -26.00
CA ALA A 141 -2.97 -8.79 -27.05
C ALA A 141 -1.81 -9.15 -28.00
N LEU A 142 -0.71 -9.69 -27.45
CA LEU A 142 0.40 -10.21 -28.27
C LEU A 142 -0.01 -11.41 -29.14
N ALA A 143 -0.92 -12.25 -28.66
CA ALA A 143 -1.42 -13.39 -29.41
C ALA A 143 -2.44 -12.99 -30.50
N GLU A 144 -3.33 -12.04 -30.20
CA GLU A 144 -4.44 -11.66 -31.08
C GLU A 144 -4.07 -10.57 -32.10
N VAL A 145 -3.32 -9.55 -31.67
CA VAL A 145 -2.93 -8.38 -32.49
C VAL A 145 -1.43 -8.08 -32.40
N PRO A 146 -0.55 -9.05 -32.75
CA PRO A 146 0.90 -8.96 -32.51
C PRO A 146 1.55 -7.70 -33.09
N LEU A 147 1.12 -7.26 -34.28
CA LEU A 147 1.67 -6.09 -34.96
C LEU A 147 1.40 -4.78 -34.20
N LEU A 148 0.27 -4.69 -33.49
CA LEU A 148 -0.08 -3.52 -32.68
C LEU A 148 0.45 -3.66 -31.24
N ALA A 149 0.39 -4.86 -30.66
CA ALA A 149 0.76 -5.10 -29.27
C ALA A 149 2.28 -5.20 -29.04
N ALA A 150 3.05 -5.79 -29.96
CA ALA A 150 4.48 -5.99 -29.77
C ALA A 150 5.26 -4.67 -29.60
N PRO A 151 5.06 -3.62 -30.42
CA PRO A 151 5.72 -2.34 -30.23
C PRO A 151 5.42 -1.71 -28.86
N VAL A 152 4.18 -1.84 -28.39
CA VAL A 152 3.72 -1.32 -27.09
C VAL A 152 4.42 -2.04 -25.94
N VAL A 153 4.40 -3.37 -25.94
CA VAL A 153 5.03 -4.18 -24.88
C VAL A 153 6.55 -4.01 -24.87
N LEU A 154 7.19 -3.98 -26.04
CA LEU A 154 8.64 -3.77 -26.15
C LEU A 154 9.05 -2.39 -25.62
N THR A 155 8.30 -1.34 -26.00
CA THR A 155 8.55 0.02 -25.53
C THR A 155 8.44 0.11 -24.02
N TRP A 156 7.36 -0.45 -23.46
CA TRP A 156 7.17 -0.53 -22.01
C TRP A 156 8.33 -1.27 -21.32
N ALA A 157 8.72 -2.44 -21.82
CA ALA A 157 9.76 -3.28 -21.23
C ALA A 157 11.15 -2.60 -21.27
N LEU A 158 11.49 -1.93 -22.38
CA LEU A 158 12.73 -1.17 -22.51
C LEU A 158 12.75 0.00 -21.53
N LEU A 159 11.66 0.75 -21.44
CA LEU A 159 11.58 1.90 -20.55
C LEU A 159 11.53 1.51 -19.07
N LEU A 160 11.07 0.31 -18.70
CA LEU A 160 11.22 -0.17 -17.32
C LEU A 160 12.68 -0.17 -16.86
N ARG A 161 13.64 -0.41 -17.77
CA ARG A 161 15.07 -0.39 -17.47
C ARG A 161 15.64 1.02 -17.39
N PHE A 162 15.25 1.91 -18.30
CA PHE A 162 15.92 3.20 -18.49
C PHE A 162 15.16 4.40 -17.93
N ALA A 163 13.83 4.34 -17.90
CA ALA A 163 12.96 5.45 -17.51
C ALA A 163 11.60 4.93 -17.02
N ARG A 164 11.60 4.21 -15.88
CA ARG A 164 10.43 3.49 -15.35
C ARG A 164 9.15 4.32 -15.27
N SER A 165 9.24 5.61 -14.92
CA SER A 165 8.10 6.53 -14.84
C SER A 165 7.47 6.86 -16.19
N TRP A 166 8.21 6.70 -17.28
CA TRP A 166 7.77 6.96 -18.66
C TRP A 166 7.32 5.71 -19.41
N ALA A 167 7.50 4.51 -18.82
CA ALA A 167 7.19 3.26 -19.50
C ALA A 167 5.74 3.16 -19.98
N VAL A 168 4.77 3.47 -19.11
CA VAL A 168 3.34 3.42 -19.47
C VAL A 168 2.93 4.59 -20.39
N PRO A 169 3.25 5.87 -20.09
CA PRO A 169 2.89 6.98 -20.98
C PRO A 169 3.39 6.82 -22.42
N VAL A 170 4.63 6.37 -22.60
CA VAL A 170 5.21 6.21 -23.94
C VAL A 170 4.65 4.96 -24.62
N ALA A 171 4.44 3.86 -23.90
CA ALA A 171 3.79 2.66 -24.48
C ALA A 171 2.38 2.97 -24.99
N LEU A 172 1.61 3.79 -24.26
CA LEU A 172 0.32 4.28 -24.72
C LEU A 172 0.45 5.18 -25.96
N ALA A 173 1.43 6.09 -25.98
CA ALA A 173 1.67 6.93 -27.16
C ALA A 173 2.00 6.06 -28.39
N VAL A 174 2.79 5.00 -28.23
CA VAL A 174 3.05 4.01 -29.27
C VAL A 174 1.78 3.29 -29.69
N ALA A 175 0.92 2.90 -28.74
CA ALA A 175 -0.38 2.29 -29.06
C ALA A 175 -1.23 3.25 -29.91
N ALA A 176 -1.35 4.52 -29.50
CA ALA A 176 -2.11 5.52 -30.22
C ALA A 176 -1.58 5.77 -31.65
N VAL A 177 -0.26 5.83 -31.82
CA VAL A 177 0.37 5.94 -33.15
C VAL A 177 0.11 4.69 -33.98
N ALA A 178 0.23 3.50 -33.40
CA ALA A 178 -0.04 2.24 -34.10
C ALA A 178 -1.49 2.15 -34.58
N ILE A 179 -2.45 2.56 -33.74
CA ILE A 179 -3.87 2.64 -34.08
C ILE A 179 -4.11 3.66 -35.20
N ALA A 180 -3.47 4.83 -35.14
CA ALA A 180 -3.60 5.85 -36.17
C ALA A 180 -3.05 5.37 -37.54
N ILE A 181 -2.00 4.54 -37.54
CA ILE A 181 -1.38 3.98 -38.75
C ILE A 181 -2.20 2.82 -39.33
N ASP A 182 -2.79 1.95 -38.51
CA ASP A 182 -3.64 0.82 -38.96
C ASP A 182 -4.95 1.28 -39.65
N GLY A 183 -5.22 2.59 -39.63
CA GLY A 183 -6.33 3.26 -40.29
C GLY A 183 -7.55 3.41 -39.39
N PRO A 184 -8.40 4.45 -39.59
CA PRO A 184 -9.55 4.67 -38.73
C PRO A 184 -10.65 3.67 -39.09
N ARG A 185 -10.76 2.59 -38.32
CA ARG A 185 -12.04 1.89 -38.16
C ARG A 185 -12.80 2.63 -37.06
N GLY A 186 -13.80 3.44 -37.41
CA GLY A 186 -14.78 3.95 -36.43
C GLY A 186 -14.45 5.27 -35.70
N LEU A 187 -13.78 6.24 -36.35
CA LEU A 187 -13.73 7.61 -35.83
C LEU A 187 -14.99 8.43 -36.15
N ASP A 188 -15.86 7.93 -37.03
CA ASP A 188 -17.13 8.57 -37.37
C ASP A 188 -18.03 8.63 -36.13
N GLY A 189 -18.29 9.85 -35.65
CA GLY A 189 -19.08 10.10 -34.44
C GLY A 189 -18.29 10.25 -33.13
N ALA A 190 -16.95 10.09 -33.16
CA ALA A 190 -16.13 10.28 -31.97
C ALA A 190 -16.01 11.77 -31.59
N SER A 191 -16.56 12.15 -30.43
CA SER A 191 -16.43 13.51 -29.89
C SER A 191 -15.04 13.72 -29.29
N LEU A 192 -14.32 14.74 -29.78
CA LEU A 192 -13.06 15.18 -29.18
C LEU A 192 -13.26 16.11 -27.97
N VAL A 193 -14.47 16.63 -27.79
CA VAL A 193 -14.83 17.48 -26.63
C VAL A 193 -15.29 16.62 -25.46
N PRO A 194 -15.11 17.08 -24.21
CA PRO A 194 -15.54 16.34 -23.03
C PRO A 194 -17.04 16.06 -23.09
N VAL A 195 -17.38 14.79 -22.84
CA VAL A 195 -18.77 14.29 -22.84
C VAL A 195 -19.28 14.26 -21.41
N VAL A 196 -20.49 14.77 -21.21
CA VAL A 196 -21.22 14.70 -19.94
C VAL A 196 -22.50 13.95 -20.23
N GLU A 197 -22.61 12.73 -19.72
CA GLU A 197 -23.74 11.82 -19.95
C GLU A 197 -24.32 11.40 -18.60
N PRO A 198 -25.26 12.17 -18.03
CA PRO A 198 -25.86 11.85 -16.75
C PRO A 198 -26.66 10.55 -16.82
N THR A 199 -26.37 9.63 -15.91
CA THR A 199 -27.05 8.36 -15.74
C THR A 199 -27.75 8.34 -14.39
N ALA A 200 -29.07 8.17 -14.39
CA ALA A 200 -29.83 8.04 -13.15
C ALA A 200 -29.44 6.75 -12.41
N PRO A 201 -29.18 6.81 -11.09
CA PRO A 201 -28.85 5.61 -10.32
C PRO A 201 -30.04 4.67 -10.21
N ALA A 202 -29.81 3.38 -10.42
CA ALA A 202 -30.73 2.31 -10.08
C ALA A 202 -30.23 1.57 -8.83
N TRP A 203 -31.17 1.09 -8.01
CA TRP A 203 -30.87 0.47 -6.72
C TRP A 203 -31.16 -1.02 -6.78
N THR A 204 -30.14 -1.83 -7.03
CA THR A 204 -30.25 -3.30 -7.02
C THR A 204 -29.34 -3.89 -5.96
N LEU A 205 -29.86 -4.83 -5.17
CA LEU A 205 -29.09 -5.49 -4.12
C LEU A 205 -27.85 -6.22 -4.66
N PRO A 206 -27.91 -6.94 -5.80
CA PRO A 206 -26.73 -7.57 -6.39
C PRO A 206 -25.61 -6.58 -6.73
N ALA A 207 -25.94 -5.39 -7.25
CA ALA A 207 -24.93 -4.36 -7.55
C ALA A 207 -24.32 -3.76 -6.27
N MET A 208 -25.11 -3.57 -5.19
CA MET A 208 -24.56 -3.08 -3.93
C MET A 208 -23.56 -4.07 -3.32
N ILE A 209 -23.85 -5.37 -3.39
CA ILE A 209 -23.00 -6.41 -2.83
C ILE A 209 -21.76 -6.65 -3.72
N SER A 210 -21.93 -6.66 -5.04
CA SER A 210 -20.84 -7.00 -5.98
C SER A 210 -19.92 -5.84 -6.30
N ILE A 211 -20.46 -4.62 -6.33
CA ILE A 211 -19.70 -3.41 -6.71
C ILE A 211 -19.45 -2.56 -5.48
N ALA A 212 -20.49 -2.06 -4.80
CA ALA A 212 -20.31 -1.01 -3.80
C ALA A 212 -19.39 -1.44 -2.66
N PHE A 213 -19.61 -2.65 -2.10
CA PHE A 213 -18.82 -3.15 -0.98
C PHE A 213 -17.37 -3.51 -1.37
N PRO A 214 -17.09 -4.31 -2.42
CA PRO A 214 -15.72 -4.57 -2.85
C PRO A 214 -14.97 -3.31 -3.30
N LEU A 215 -15.63 -2.38 -4.01
CA LEU A 215 -15.05 -1.11 -4.44
C LEU A 215 -14.65 -0.27 -3.24
N TYR A 216 -15.53 -0.18 -2.24
CA TYR A 216 -15.26 0.48 -0.98
C TYR A 216 -14.06 -0.14 -0.25
N LEU A 217 -14.05 -1.47 -0.09
CA LEU A 217 -12.97 -2.17 0.62
C LEU A 217 -11.61 -1.98 -0.06
N VAL A 218 -11.55 -2.19 -1.37
CA VAL A 218 -10.33 -2.00 -2.16
C VAL A 218 -9.85 -0.56 -2.06
N THR A 219 -10.75 0.40 -2.14
CA THR A 219 -10.41 1.83 -2.02
C THR A 219 -9.87 2.16 -0.63
N MET A 220 -10.45 1.61 0.42
CA MET A 220 -9.97 1.82 1.78
C MET A 220 -8.59 1.18 2.02
N ALA A 221 -8.44 -0.09 1.63
CA ALA A 221 -7.24 -0.88 1.90
C ALA A 221 -6.05 -0.48 1.05
N ALA A 222 -6.25 -0.22 -0.24
CA ALA A 222 -5.16 0.02 -1.18
C ALA A 222 -4.80 1.52 -1.33
N GLN A 223 -5.73 2.44 -1.05
CA GLN A 223 -5.54 3.85 -1.34
C GLN A 223 -5.62 4.73 -0.08
N ASN A 224 -6.76 4.72 0.63
CA ASN A 224 -6.95 5.63 1.77
C ASN A 224 -6.00 5.36 2.95
N VAL A 225 -5.86 4.10 3.37
CA VAL A 225 -4.96 3.74 4.49
C VAL A 225 -3.48 3.96 4.12
N PRO A 226 -2.96 3.44 2.99
CA PRO A 226 -1.57 3.67 2.60
C PRO A 226 -1.27 5.14 2.31
N GLY A 227 -2.19 5.87 1.67
CA GLY A 227 -2.03 7.29 1.37
C GLY A 227 -1.91 8.14 2.64
N ALA A 228 -2.68 7.83 3.69
CA ALA A 228 -2.55 8.51 4.98
C ALA A 228 -1.27 8.13 5.73
N ALA A 229 -0.86 6.86 5.67
CA ALA A 229 0.41 6.39 6.24
C ALA A 229 1.60 7.09 5.58
N LEU A 230 1.56 7.28 4.26
CA LEU A 230 2.60 7.97 3.51
C LEU A 230 2.72 9.44 3.91
N LEU A 231 1.61 10.17 4.04
CA LEU A 231 1.62 11.55 4.52
C LEU A 231 2.23 11.64 5.94
N THR A 232 1.89 10.68 6.81
CA THR A 232 2.51 10.56 8.14
C THR A 232 4.01 10.31 8.05
N GLY A 233 4.46 9.48 7.09
CA GLY A 233 5.87 9.21 6.83
C GLY A 233 6.68 10.44 6.41
N TYR A 234 6.05 11.41 5.75
CA TYR A 234 6.65 12.71 5.41
C TYR A 234 6.50 13.78 6.50
N GLY A 235 6.04 13.42 7.70
CA GLY A 235 5.94 14.32 8.86
C GLY A 235 4.64 15.11 8.95
N TYR A 236 3.65 14.84 8.11
CA TYR A 236 2.33 15.48 8.19
C TYR A 236 1.38 14.72 9.13
N THR A 237 0.39 15.40 9.69
CA THR A 237 -0.62 14.80 10.59
C THR A 237 -2.03 14.88 9.98
N PRO A 238 -2.33 14.10 8.93
CA PRO A 238 -3.62 14.17 8.24
C PRO A 238 -4.75 13.71 9.18
N ARG A 239 -5.73 14.59 9.42
CA ARG A 239 -6.99 14.19 10.05
C ARG A 239 -7.83 13.44 9.02
N LEU A 240 -7.74 12.11 9.06
CA LEU A 240 -8.45 11.19 8.14
C LEU A 240 -9.97 11.40 8.08
N PRO A 241 -10.71 11.52 9.21
CA PRO A 241 -12.17 11.57 9.17
C PRO A 241 -12.77 12.62 8.20
N PRO A 242 -12.37 13.91 8.24
CA PRO A 242 -12.88 14.90 7.29
C PRO A 242 -12.39 14.72 5.84
N ILE A 243 -11.23 14.07 5.63
CA ILE A 243 -10.76 13.72 4.29
C ILE A 243 -11.68 12.66 3.70
N LEU A 244 -11.93 11.58 4.46
CA LEU A 244 -12.84 10.50 4.06
C LEU A 244 -14.25 11.01 3.80
N ALA A 245 -14.79 11.83 4.70
CA ALA A 245 -16.09 12.48 4.52
C ALA A 245 -16.14 13.29 3.21
N GLY A 246 -15.14 14.12 2.95
CA GLY A 246 -15.07 14.93 1.73
C GLY A 246 -14.96 14.10 0.45
N THR A 247 -14.08 13.09 0.43
CA THR A 247 -13.90 12.21 -0.74
C THR A 247 -15.10 11.29 -0.97
N GLY A 248 -15.76 10.84 0.09
CA GLY A 248 -16.96 10.01 0.01
C GLY A 248 -18.16 10.79 -0.53
N LEU A 249 -18.42 11.98 0.02
CA LEU A 249 -19.47 12.88 -0.48
C LEU A 249 -19.18 13.31 -1.92
N GLY A 250 -17.92 13.62 -2.23
CA GLY A 250 -17.50 13.92 -3.60
C GLY A 250 -17.74 12.75 -4.55
N THR A 251 -17.43 11.52 -4.14
CA THR A 251 -17.74 10.29 -4.91
C THR A 251 -19.24 10.16 -5.16
N THR A 252 -20.07 10.29 -4.13
CA THR A 252 -21.53 10.23 -4.27
C THR A 252 -22.07 11.32 -5.21
N ALA A 253 -21.50 12.53 -5.15
CA ALA A 253 -21.92 13.63 -6.01
C ALA A 253 -21.57 13.43 -7.49
N ILE A 254 -20.44 12.79 -7.79
CA ILE A 254 -20.02 12.52 -9.17
C ILE A 254 -20.56 11.20 -9.73
N ALA A 255 -21.14 10.34 -8.89
CA ALA A 255 -21.65 9.03 -9.30
C ALA A 255 -22.67 9.10 -10.45
N PRO A 256 -23.67 10.02 -10.47
CA PRO A 256 -24.60 10.16 -11.59
C PRO A 256 -23.95 10.50 -12.92
N LEU A 257 -22.70 10.97 -12.95
CA LEU A 257 -21.94 11.20 -14.18
C LEU A 257 -21.08 10.00 -14.57
N GLY A 258 -21.23 8.86 -13.89
CA GLY A 258 -20.42 7.64 -14.06
C GLY A 258 -19.17 7.61 -13.19
N GLY A 259 -19.00 8.53 -12.23
CA GLY A 259 -17.80 8.60 -11.41
C GLY A 259 -17.73 7.51 -10.32
N HIS A 260 -16.79 6.56 -10.41
CA HIS A 260 -16.77 5.39 -9.54
C HIS A 260 -16.26 5.63 -8.11
N SER A 261 -15.13 6.32 -7.94
CA SER A 261 -14.59 6.69 -6.62
C SER A 261 -13.43 7.67 -6.73
N ILE A 262 -13.42 8.68 -5.86
CA ILE A 262 -12.26 9.55 -5.58
C ILE A 262 -11.77 9.35 -4.13
N ASN A 263 -10.47 9.38 -3.91
CA ASN A 263 -9.82 8.96 -2.65
C ASN A 263 -8.34 9.41 -2.61
N LEU A 264 -7.66 9.18 -1.47
CA LEU A 264 -6.24 9.50 -1.33
C LEU A 264 -5.40 8.71 -2.33
N ALA A 265 -4.57 9.40 -3.10
CA ALA A 265 -3.74 8.78 -4.13
C ALA A 265 -2.38 8.36 -3.56
N ALA A 266 -2.21 7.10 -3.15
CA ALA A 266 -1.00 6.64 -2.47
C ALA A 266 0.28 6.77 -3.33
N ILE A 267 0.21 6.43 -4.62
CA ILE A 267 1.38 6.43 -5.52
C ILE A 267 1.88 7.86 -5.77
N THR A 268 0.97 8.77 -6.11
CA THR A 268 1.32 10.15 -6.46
C THR A 268 1.52 11.04 -5.24
N ALA A 269 1.04 10.63 -4.06
CA ALA A 269 1.28 11.35 -2.82
C ALA A 269 2.79 11.47 -2.50
N ALA A 270 3.61 10.46 -2.83
CA ALA A 270 5.07 10.57 -2.68
C ALA A 270 5.67 11.72 -3.50
N LEU A 271 5.22 11.87 -4.74
CA LEU A 271 5.73 12.86 -5.70
C LEU A 271 5.45 14.30 -5.25
N VAL A 272 4.34 14.52 -4.56
CA VAL A 272 3.92 15.86 -4.11
C VAL A 272 4.27 16.13 -2.64
N ALA A 273 4.46 15.11 -1.81
CA ALA A 273 4.82 15.26 -0.40
C ALA A 273 6.34 15.21 -0.13
N GLY A 274 7.13 14.71 -1.08
CA GLY A 274 8.58 14.58 -0.97
C GLY A 274 9.35 15.91 -1.06
N PRO A 275 10.64 15.91 -0.66
CA PRO A 275 11.50 17.10 -0.74
C PRO A 275 11.74 17.58 -2.19
N ASP A 276 11.63 16.68 -3.17
CA ASP A 276 11.72 17.02 -4.60
C ASP A 276 10.59 17.96 -5.05
N ALA A 277 9.44 17.90 -4.40
CA ALA A 277 8.32 18.80 -4.69
C ALA A 277 8.61 20.24 -4.26
N HIS A 278 9.14 20.42 -3.05
CA HIS A 278 9.65 21.69 -2.55
C HIS A 278 10.49 21.45 -1.28
N PRO A 279 11.62 22.16 -1.05
CA PRO A 279 12.42 22.01 0.15
C PRO A 279 11.63 22.27 1.44
N ASP A 280 10.89 23.39 1.47
CA ASP A 280 9.98 23.76 2.56
C ASP A 280 8.69 22.90 2.54
N PRO A 281 8.43 22.09 3.60
CA PRO A 281 7.24 21.24 3.70
C PRO A 281 5.92 22.02 3.75
N ASP A 282 5.91 23.27 4.21
CA ASP A 282 4.69 24.10 4.31
C ASP A 282 4.24 24.66 2.96
N ARG A 283 5.03 24.42 1.90
CA ARG A 283 4.72 24.81 0.52
C ARG A 283 4.36 23.66 -0.39
N ARG A 284 4.53 22.41 0.06
CA ARG A 284 4.27 21.22 -0.77
C ARG A 284 2.80 21.03 -1.15
N TRP A 285 1.87 21.63 -0.41
CA TRP A 285 0.45 21.67 -0.78
C TRP A 285 0.19 22.30 -2.17
N ILE A 286 1.07 23.18 -2.65
CA ILE A 286 1.01 23.75 -4.00
C ILE A 286 1.18 22.65 -5.05
N ALA A 287 2.03 21.64 -4.79
CA ALA A 287 2.21 20.53 -5.69
C ALA A 287 0.95 19.66 -5.79
N SER A 288 0.29 19.37 -4.67
CA SER A 288 -0.98 18.63 -4.69
C SER A 288 -2.11 19.42 -5.37
N ALA A 289 -2.19 20.73 -5.16
CA ALA A 289 -3.13 21.59 -5.88
C ALA A 289 -2.82 21.64 -7.39
N GLY A 290 -1.54 21.74 -7.76
CA GLY A 290 -1.09 21.67 -9.15
C GLY A 290 -1.38 20.33 -9.82
N ALA A 291 -1.24 19.22 -9.09
CA ALA A 291 -1.65 17.90 -9.55
C ALA A 291 -3.15 17.83 -9.78
N GLY A 292 -3.96 18.37 -8.87
CA GLY A 292 -5.42 18.46 -9.04
C GLY A 292 -5.83 19.30 -10.25
N ALA A 293 -5.19 20.45 -10.47
CA ALA A 293 -5.43 21.29 -11.64
C ALA A 293 -5.06 20.57 -12.94
N THR A 294 -3.93 19.86 -12.94
CA THR A 294 -3.49 19.05 -14.08
C THR A 294 -4.48 17.93 -14.38
N MET A 295 -4.98 17.24 -13.35
CA MET A 295 -6.03 16.21 -13.50
C MET A 295 -7.31 16.77 -14.12
N ILE A 296 -7.75 17.97 -13.71
CA ILE A 296 -8.92 18.63 -14.32
C ILE A 296 -8.67 18.91 -15.80
N VAL A 297 -7.52 19.49 -16.15
CA VAL A 297 -7.17 19.79 -17.55
C VAL A 297 -7.14 18.52 -18.40
N LEU A 298 -6.53 17.44 -17.91
CA LEU A 298 -6.48 16.16 -18.60
C LEU A 298 -7.86 15.50 -18.71
N ALA A 299 -8.71 15.65 -17.68
CA ALA A 299 -10.07 15.13 -17.67
C ALA A 299 -10.96 15.81 -18.73
N LEU A 300 -10.71 17.09 -19.04
CA LEU A 300 -11.37 17.76 -20.19
C LEU A 300 -11.02 17.09 -21.53
N GLY A 301 -9.91 16.35 -21.61
CA GLY A 301 -9.55 15.50 -22.74
C GLY A 301 -10.24 14.14 -22.77
N SER A 302 -11.25 13.88 -21.93
CA SER A 302 -11.94 12.56 -21.87
C SER A 302 -12.55 12.13 -23.21
N GLY A 303 -13.00 13.09 -24.03
CA GLY A 303 -13.47 12.83 -25.40
C GLY A 303 -12.37 12.20 -26.26
N VAL A 304 -11.16 12.77 -26.24
CA VAL A 304 -9.99 12.23 -26.95
C VAL A 304 -9.62 10.83 -26.44
N ALA A 305 -9.61 10.63 -25.12
CA ALA A 305 -9.33 9.33 -24.53
C ALA A 305 -10.36 8.26 -24.97
N THR A 306 -11.62 8.66 -25.11
CA THR A 306 -12.71 7.78 -25.57
C THR A 306 -12.62 7.48 -27.06
N ALA A 307 -12.34 8.50 -27.88
CA ALA A 307 -12.10 8.34 -29.31
C ALA A 307 -10.96 7.35 -29.58
N LEU A 308 -9.87 7.45 -28.82
CA LEU A 308 -8.76 6.50 -28.90
C LEU A 308 -9.22 5.08 -28.58
N VAL A 309 -10.00 4.88 -27.51
CA VAL A 309 -10.53 3.55 -27.14
C VAL A 309 -11.49 3.00 -28.19
N LEU A 310 -12.32 3.84 -28.81
CA LEU A 310 -13.23 3.43 -29.89
C LEU A 310 -12.47 2.99 -31.15
N ALA A 311 -11.35 3.64 -31.45
CA ALA A 311 -10.49 3.27 -32.57
C ALA A 311 -9.58 2.07 -32.27
N SER A 312 -9.45 1.66 -31.01
CA SER A 312 -8.56 0.58 -30.58
C SER A 312 -9.24 -0.79 -30.60
N PRO A 313 -8.54 -1.87 -30.99
CA PRO A 313 -8.96 -3.22 -30.61
C PRO A 313 -9.11 -3.32 -29.08
N PRO A 314 -10.23 -3.86 -28.55
CA PRO A 314 -10.47 -3.92 -27.10
C PRO A 314 -9.31 -4.57 -26.33
N VAL A 315 -8.78 -5.68 -26.86
CA VAL A 315 -7.65 -6.42 -26.26
C VAL A 315 -6.37 -5.58 -26.14
N LEU A 316 -6.16 -4.59 -27.03
CA LEU A 316 -5.01 -3.69 -26.96
C LEU A 316 -5.16 -2.67 -25.82
N VAL A 317 -6.36 -2.14 -25.61
CA VAL A 317 -6.66 -1.22 -24.50
C VAL A 317 -6.50 -1.94 -23.16
N GLU A 318 -7.06 -3.15 -23.05
CA GLU A 318 -6.89 -4.02 -21.89
C GLU A 318 -5.42 -4.38 -21.68
N GLY A 319 -4.65 -4.65 -22.75
CA GLY A 319 -3.22 -4.90 -22.68
C GLY A 319 -2.44 -3.71 -22.11
N VAL A 320 -2.67 -2.48 -22.57
CA VAL A 320 -2.02 -1.28 -22.01
C VAL A 320 -2.40 -1.08 -20.54
N ALA A 321 -3.68 -1.27 -20.20
CA ALA A 321 -4.16 -1.23 -18.82
C ALA A 321 -3.45 -2.29 -17.94
N GLY A 322 -3.31 -3.51 -18.43
CA GLY A 322 -2.61 -4.61 -17.77
C GLY A 322 -1.14 -4.32 -17.49
N LEU A 323 -0.42 -3.77 -18.47
CA LEU A 323 1.00 -3.37 -18.30
C LEU A 323 1.18 -2.35 -17.17
N ALA A 324 0.22 -1.45 -16.98
CA ALA A 324 0.25 -0.47 -15.90
C ALA A 324 -0.05 -1.07 -14.52
N LEU A 325 -0.76 -2.19 -14.47
CA LEU A 325 -1.19 -2.85 -13.23
C LEU A 325 -0.22 -3.90 -12.71
N LEU A 326 0.78 -4.34 -13.48
CA LEU A 326 1.76 -5.35 -13.06
C LEU A 326 2.48 -5.00 -11.75
N GLY A 327 2.83 -3.73 -11.54
CA GLY A 327 3.43 -3.28 -10.27
C GLY A 327 2.45 -3.35 -9.09
N ALA A 328 1.17 -3.04 -9.33
CA ALA A 328 0.13 -3.15 -8.31
C ALA A 328 -0.15 -4.61 -7.95
N LEU A 329 -0.18 -5.51 -8.94
CA LEU A 329 -0.30 -6.95 -8.73
C LEU A 329 0.86 -7.48 -7.88
N GLY A 330 2.11 -7.12 -8.21
CA GLY A 330 3.28 -7.53 -7.44
C GLY A 330 3.22 -7.11 -5.96
N ASN A 331 2.80 -5.87 -5.69
CA ASN A 331 2.60 -5.36 -4.32
C ASN A 331 1.47 -6.07 -3.59
N ALA A 332 0.34 -6.33 -4.27
CA ALA A 332 -0.80 -7.03 -3.71
C ALA A 332 -0.44 -8.48 -3.35
N LEU A 333 0.24 -9.20 -4.24
CA LEU A 333 0.76 -10.55 -3.98
C LEU A 333 1.73 -10.57 -2.81
N THR A 334 2.68 -9.64 -2.78
CA THR A 334 3.67 -9.52 -1.68
C THR A 334 2.96 -9.33 -0.34
N THR A 335 1.95 -8.46 -0.28
CA THR A 335 1.18 -8.19 0.94
C THR A 335 0.29 -9.37 1.33
N ALA A 336 -0.30 -10.06 0.35
CA ALA A 336 -1.18 -11.21 0.56
C ALA A 336 -0.45 -12.39 1.24
N VAL A 337 0.81 -12.64 0.87
CA VAL A 337 1.57 -13.79 1.40
C VAL A 337 2.55 -13.45 2.53
N ALA A 338 2.61 -12.17 2.93
CA ALA A 338 3.52 -11.67 3.95
C ALA A 338 3.29 -12.29 5.34
N ASP A 339 2.03 -12.59 5.69
CA ASP A 339 1.65 -13.18 6.96
C ASP A 339 1.53 -14.71 6.80
N ALA A 340 2.47 -15.45 7.39
CA ALA A 340 2.52 -16.90 7.27
C ALA A 340 1.29 -17.60 7.89
N GLU A 341 0.71 -17.06 8.96
CA GLU A 341 -0.44 -17.68 9.64
C GLU A 341 -1.74 -17.52 8.85
N ARG A 342 -1.82 -16.45 8.05
CA ARG A 342 -3.02 -16.12 7.25
C ARG A 342 -2.85 -16.45 5.78
N ARG A 343 -1.72 -17.03 5.41
CA ARG A 343 -1.35 -17.28 4.01
C ARG A 343 -2.35 -18.19 3.32
N ASP A 344 -2.79 -19.26 3.94
CA ASP A 344 -3.73 -20.20 3.31
C ASP A 344 -5.08 -19.53 3.04
N ALA A 345 -5.57 -18.73 4.00
CA ALA A 345 -6.77 -17.93 3.81
C ALA A 345 -6.62 -16.89 2.69
N ALA A 346 -5.45 -16.24 2.61
CA ALA A 346 -5.13 -15.32 1.52
C ALA A 346 -5.05 -16.02 0.16
N VAL A 347 -4.43 -17.20 0.07
CA VAL A 347 -4.37 -17.99 -1.16
C VAL A 347 -5.77 -18.42 -1.61
N VAL A 348 -6.64 -18.86 -0.69
CA VAL A 348 -8.05 -19.17 -0.99
C VAL A 348 -8.77 -17.95 -1.53
N THR A 349 -8.62 -16.79 -0.89
CA THR A 349 -9.21 -15.54 -1.41
C THR A 349 -8.69 -15.22 -2.81
N PHE A 350 -7.38 -15.30 -3.02
CA PHE A 350 -6.76 -15.04 -4.32
C PHE A 350 -7.34 -15.94 -5.42
N VAL A 351 -7.36 -17.26 -5.20
CA VAL A 351 -7.83 -18.24 -6.20
C VAL A 351 -9.31 -18.06 -6.50
N VAL A 352 -10.15 -17.90 -5.48
CA VAL A 352 -11.59 -17.71 -5.68
C VAL A 352 -11.87 -16.40 -6.41
N THR A 353 -11.18 -15.31 -6.06
CA THR A 353 -11.34 -14.04 -6.76
C THR A 353 -10.82 -14.12 -8.20
N ALA A 354 -9.64 -14.70 -8.42
CA ALA A 354 -9.03 -14.88 -9.74
C ALA A 354 -9.85 -15.78 -10.67
N SER A 355 -10.70 -16.65 -10.13
CA SER A 355 -11.58 -17.51 -10.95
C SER A 355 -12.60 -16.73 -11.77
N GLY A 356 -12.91 -15.48 -11.40
CA GLY A 356 -13.96 -14.68 -12.03
C GLY A 356 -15.38 -15.23 -11.84
N VAL A 357 -15.55 -16.34 -11.10
CA VAL A 357 -16.85 -17.01 -10.95
C VAL A 357 -17.78 -16.19 -10.06
N GLY A 358 -18.89 -15.72 -10.65
CA GLY A 358 -20.01 -15.13 -9.93
C GLY A 358 -21.08 -16.16 -9.57
N ILE A 359 -21.67 -16.05 -8.38
CA ILE A 359 -22.75 -16.92 -7.89
C ILE A 359 -23.92 -16.04 -7.43
N ALA A 360 -25.14 -16.38 -7.83
CA ALA A 360 -26.38 -15.66 -7.47
C ALA A 360 -26.34 -14.15 -7.79
N GLY A 361 -25.73 -13.78 -8.91
CA GLY A 361 -25.55 -12.37 -9.31
C GLY A 361 -24.51 -11.61 -8.47
N ILE A 362 -23.73 -12.32 -7.65
CA ILE A 362 -22.66 -11.75 -6.82
C ILE A 362 -21.28 -12.10 -7.39
N GLY A 363 -20.43 -11.07 -7.60
CA GLY A 363 -19.10 -11.21 -8.20
C GLY A 363 -18.06 -11.96 -7.34
N SER A 364 -17.00 -12.46 -7.98
CA SER A 364 -15.96 -13.31 -7.37
C SER A 364 -15.14 -12.62 -6.27
N ALA A 365 -15.02 -11.29 -6.31
CA ALA A 365 -14.31 -10.52 -5.28
C ALA A 365 -14.97 -10.67 -3.90
N PHE A 366 -16.31 -10.62 -3.84
CA PHE A 366 -17.05 -10.85 -2.61
C PHE A 366 -16.89 -12.29 -2.12
N TRP A 367 -17.07 -13.27 -3.01
CA TRP A 367 -16.95 -14.68 -2.66
C TRP A 367 -15.54 -15.06 -2.21
N GLY A 368 -14.51 -14.48 -2.81
CA GLY A 368 -13.13 -14.70 -2.39
C GLY A 368 -12.84 -14.18 -0.99
N LEU A 369 -13.34 -13.00 -0.64
CA LEU A 369 -13.24 -12.49 0.74
C LEU A 369 -13.99 -13.38 1.71
N LEU A 370 -15.21 -13.82 1.38
CA LEU A 370 -16.00 -14.69 2.23
C LEU A 370 -15.31 -16.04 2.44
N ALA A 371 -14.79 -16.65 1.37
CA ALA A 371 -14.07 -17.92 1.42
C ALA A 371 -12.80 -17.82 2.27
N GLY A 372 -12.01 -16.76 2.11
CA GLY A 372 -10.82 -16.55 2.96
C GLY A 372 -11.16 -16.22 4.41
N ALA A 373 -12.22 -15.45 4.66
CA ALA A 373 -12.69 -15.20 6.02
C ALA A 373 -13.16 -16.49 6.71
N LEU A 374 -13.87 -17.37 5.98
CA LEU A 374 -14.27 -18.69 6.45
C LEU A 374 -13.04 -19.56 6.74
N MET A 375 -12.06 -19.58 5.83
CA MET A 375 -10.80 -20.31 6.01
C MET A 375 -10.07 -19.85 7.28
N LEU A 376 -10.00 -18.53 7.51
CA LEU A 376 -9.42 -17.95 8.72
C LEU A 376 -10.20 -18.36 9.99
N ALA A 377 -11.54 -18.38 9.93
CA ALA A 377 -12.38 -18.80 11.04
C ALA A 377 -12.21 -20.29 11.38
N LEU A 378 -12.04 -21.14 10.37
CA LEU A 378 -11.77 -22.57 10.56
C LEU A 378 -10.42 -22.81 11.24
N HIS A 379 -9.37 -22.09 10.83
CA HIS A 379 -8.04 -22.19 11.45
C HIS A 379 -8.03 -21.72 12.90
N ARG A 380 -8.84 -20.70 13.24
CA ARG A 380 -8.98 -20.23 14.63
C ARG A 380 -9.71 -21.19 15.56
N ARG A 381 -10.56 -22.08 15.03
CA ARG A 381 -11.33 -23.06 15.83
C ARG A 381 -10.55 -24.35 16.12
N GLY A 382 -9.42 -24.59 15.44
CA GLY A 382 -8.53 -25.74 15.66
C GLY A 382 -7.55 -25.57 16.84
N ALA A 383 -7.31 -24.35 17.30
CA ALA A 383 -6.44 -24.07 18.45
C ALA A 383 -7.20 -24.22 19.78
N ARG A 384 -7.39 -25.46 20.25
CA ARG A 384 -7.76 -25.71 21.66
C ARG A 384 -6.52 -25.51 22.56
N PRO A 385 -6.64 -24.90 23.75
CA PRO A 385 -5.56 -24.87 24.72
C PRO A 385 -5.47 -26.23 25.41
N GLY A 386 -4.44 -27.02 25.11
CA GLY A 386 -4.09 -28.23 25.86
C GLY A 386 -3.44 -29.33 25.02
N GLY A 387 -2.21 -29.68 25.39
CA GLY A 387 -1.53 -30.91 24.94
C GLY A 387 -0.06 -30.70 24.60
N ASP A 388 0.81 -31.04 25.55
CA ASP A 388 2.25 -31.21 25.37
C ASP A 388 2.58 -31.99 24.09
N THR A 389 3.36 -31.39 23.19
CA THR A 389 4.25 -32.11 22.25
C THR A 389 5.34 -31.14 21.78
N PRO A 390 6.64 -31.47 21.94
CA PRO A 390 7.71 -30.59 21.50
C PRO A 390 7.92 -30.72 20.00
N GLY A 391 7.78 -29.61 19.29
CA GLY A 391 8.33 -29.41 17.95
C GLY A 391 7.32 -29.13 16.85
N THR A 392 6.73 -27.94 16.81
CA THR A 392 6.60 -27.16 15.55
C THR A 392 6.29 -25.68 15.84
N VAL A 393 6.88 -24.84 15.00
CA VAL A 393 6.92 -23.37 14.94
C VAL A 393 5.61 -22.65 15.31
N GLY A 394 5.53 -22.15 16.55
CA GLY A 394 4.51 -21.17 16.97
C GLY A 394 5.01 -19.74 16.84
N HIS A 395 4.18 -18.86 16.27
CA HIS A 395 4.39 -17.41 16.29
C HIS A 395 4.20 -16.92 17.73
N THR A 396 5.29 -16.54 18.39
CA THR A 396 5.24 -15.94 19.73
C THR A 396 4.64 -14.54 19.62
N ALA A 397 3.58 -14.29 20.40
CA ALA A 397 2.97 -12.96 20.53
C ALA A 397 4.03 -11.91 20.91
N PRO A 398 3.87 -10.63 20.49
CA PRO A 398 4.84 -9.59 20.83
C PRO A 398 4.92 -9.38 22.35
N MET A 399 6.14 -9.30 22.87
CA MET A 399 6.40 -9.04 24.29
C MET A 399 5.87 -7.66 24.73
N ASN A 400 5.39 -7.59 25.96
CA ASN A 400 4.86 -6.40 26.62
C ASN A 400 5.68 -6.04 27.86
N VAL A 401 5.53 -4.79 28.32
CA VAL A 401 6.09 -4.35 29.61
C VAL A 401 5.44 -5.18 30.72
N GLY A 402 6.26 -5.71 31.63
CA GLY A 402 5.87 -6.60 32.72
C GLY A 402 6.05 -8.09 32.43
N ASP A 403 6.19 -8.48 31.15
CA ASP A 403 6.41 -9.88 30.77
C ASP A 403 7.77 -10.39 31.26
N VAL A 404 7.82 -11.67 31.64
CA VAL A 404 9.06 -12.35 32.04
C VAL A 404 9.72 -12.93 30.79
N VAL A 405 10.99 -12.61 30.60
CA VAL A 405 11.79 -13.10 29.47
C VAL A 405 12.33 -14.49 29.80
N GLU A 406 12.05 -15.46 28.92
CA GLU A 406 12.66 -16.79 29.00
C GLU A 406 14.18 -16.70 28.81
N ASP A 407 14.93 -17.57 29.50
CA ASP A 407 16.37 -17.60 29.31
C ASP A 407 16.72 -18.08 27.90
N PHE A 408 17.79 -17.53 27.33
CA PHE A 408 18.31 -17.91 26.02
C PHE A 408 19.84 -17.90 26.05
N GLU A 409 20.44 -18.61 25.10
CA GLU A 409 21.88 -18.66 24.92
C GLU A 409 22.22 -18.31 23.46
N LEU A 410 23.13 -17.35 23.26
CA LEU A 410 23.65 -16.99 21.94
C LEU A 410 25.17 -16.79 22.03
N PRO A 411 25.93 -17.07 20.96
CA PRO A 411 27.34 -16.72 20.89
C PRO A 411 27.52 -15.20 20.80
N ASP A 412 28.46 -14.66 21.58
CA ASP A 412 28.91 -13.27 21.46
C ASP A 412 29.87 -13.04 20.29
N GLU A 413 30.39 -11.83 20.14
CA GLU A 413 31.26 -11.45 19.04
C GLU A 413 32.61 -12.20 19.04
N ARG A 414 32.93 -12.95 20.10
CA ARG A 414 34.10 -13.83 20.19
C ARG A 414 33.75 -15.30 20.02
N GLY A 415 32.48 -15.61 19.76
CA GLY A 415 31.95 -16.97 19.67
C GLY A 415 31.72 -17.62 21.04
N LYS A 416 31.85 -16.89 22.15
CA LYS A 416 31.60 -17.43 23.49
C LYS A 416 30.08 -17.47 23.74
N PRO A 417 29.49 -18.60 24.15
CA PRO A 417 28.08 -18.65 24.54
C PRO A 417 27.82 -17.72 25.74
N ARG A 418 26.74 -16.94 25.65
CA ARG A 418 26.27 -16.04 26.71
C ARG A 418 24.81 -16.28 26.98
N ARG A 419 24.46 -16.45 28.26
CA ARG A 419 23.06 -16.59 28.69
C ARG A 419 22.48 -15.28 29.18
N LEU A 420 21.18 -15.07 29.00
CA LEU A 420 20.52 -13.88 29.53
C LEU A 420 20.66 -13.81 31.06
N THR A 421 20.49 -14.94 31.75
CA THR A 421 20.69 -15.05 33.21
C THR A 421 22.09 -14.64 33.66
N GLU A 422 23.13 -14.98 32.90
CA GLU A 422 24.51 -14.55 33.17
C GLU A 422 24.71 -13.05 32.92
N LEU A 423 24.09 -12.50 31.87
CA LEU A 423 24.18 -11.06 31.55
C LEU A 423 23.49 -10.19 32.60
N LEU A 424 22.46 -10.72 33.26
CA LEU A 424 21.70 -10.06 34.33
C LEU A 424 22.37 -10.17 35.72
N ALA A 425 23.47 -10.92 35.86
CA ALA A 425 24.08 -11.20 37.16
C ALA A 425 24.56 -9.94 37.92
N ASP A 426 25.10 -8.95 37.19
CA ASP A 426 25.58 -7.70 37.80
C ASP A 426 24.60 -6.53 37.65
N GLY A 427 23.36 -6.77 37.21
CA GLY A 427 22.32 -5.75 37.09
C GLY A 427 21.48 -5.82 35.80
N PRO A 428 20.54 -4.88 35.59
CA PRO A 428 19.65 -4.88 34.43
C PRO A 428 20.39 -4.85 33.09
N VAL A 429 19.75 -5.43 32.07
CA VAL A 429 20.27 -5.46 30.70
C VAL A 429 19.37 -4.64 29.80
N VAL A 430 19.98 -3.79 28.98
CA VAL A 430 19.32 -3.10 27.86
C VAL A 430 19.58 -3.90 26.59
N LEU A 431 18.65 -4.77 26.24
CA LEU A 431 18.75 -5.66 25.10
C LEU A 431 18.19 -4.98 23.85
N PHE A 432 19.05 -4.62 22.90
CA PHE A 432 18.63 -3.95 21.67
C PHE A 432 18.86 -4.83 20.43
N PHE A 433 17.81 -4.97 19.63
CA PHE A 433 17.83 -5.68 18.37
C PHE A 433 18.06 -4.68 17.23
N TYR A 434 18.94 -5.02 16.28
CA TYR A 434 19.21 -4.17 15.13
C TYR A 434 19.21 -4.95 13.80
N PRO A 435 18.81 -4.31 12.68
CA PRO A 435 18.62 -4.99 11.40
C PRO A 435 19.88 -5.60 10.75
N ALA A 436 21.01 -4.88 10.77
CA ALA A 436 22.26 -5.30 10.15
C ALA A 436 23.46 -4.46 10.61
N ALA A 437 24.52 -5.10 11.07
CA ALA A 437 25.78 -4.48 11.48
C ALA A 437 26.42 -3.63 10.37
N MET A 438 27.13 -2.57 10.76
CA MET A 438 27.84 -1.63 9.87
C MET A 438 26.96 -0.83 8.88
N THR A 439 25.63 -0.86 9.02
CA THR A 439 24.75 0.06 8.27
C THR A 439 24.63 1.40 8.98
N PRO A 440 24.42 2.54 8.27
CA PRO A 440 24.47 3.87 8.87
C PRO A 440 23.60 4.04 10.11
N GLY A 441 22.38 3.49 10.10
CA GLY A 441 21.46 3.55 11.24
C GLY A 441 21.89 2.67 12.41
N CYS A 442 22.33 1.43 12.16
CA CYS A 442 22.78 0.53 13.23
C CYS A 442 24.09 1.02 13.86
N THR A 443 25.00 1.56 13.05
CA THR A 443 26.21 2.22 13.55
C THR A 443 25.87 3.40 14.45
N ALA A 444 24.94 4.28 14.02
CA ALA A 444 24.52 5.41 14.86
C ALA A 444 23.88 4.97 16.18
N GLU A 445 23.03 3.94 16.18
CA GLU A 445 22.42 3.39 17.40
C GLU A 445 23.47 2.78 18.33
N ALA A 446 24.32 1.89 17.81
CA ALA A 446 25.33 1.19 18.61
C ALA A 446 26.37 2.15 19.20
N CYS A 447 26.84 3.12 18.41
CA CYS A 447 27.73 4.18 18.89
C CYS A 447 27.06 5.02 19.99
N HIS A 448 25.78 5.34 19.85
CA HIS A 448 25.07 6.10 20.89
C HIS A 448 24.95 5.33 22.22
N PHE A 449 24.74 4.01 22.18
CA PHE A 449 24.82 3.17 23.38
C PHE A 449 26.21 3.17 24.01
N ARG A 450 27.27 3.14 23.20
CA ARG A 450 28.66 3.24 23.66
C ARG A 450 28.92 4.60 24.31
N ASP A 451 28.46 5.67 23.68
CA ASP A 451 28.69 7.04 24.15
C ASP A 451 28.01 7.31 25.49
N LEU A 452 26.96 6.55 25.84
CA LEU A 452 26.26 6.60 27.14
C LEU A 452 26.69 5.49 28.12
N ALA A 453 27.82 4.81 27.88
CA ALA A 453 28.25 3.67 28.70
C ALA A 453 28.44 4.04 30.19
N ALA A 454 28.97 5.23 30.48
CA ALA A 454 29.17 5.70 31.85
C ALA A 454 27.84 5.91 32.59
N GLU A 455 26.82 6.43 31.89
CA GLU A 455 25.49 6.66 32.44
C GLU A 455 24.74 5.36 32.68
N PHE A 456 24.88 4.36 31.79
CA PHE A 456 24.35 3.02 32.03
C PHE A 456 25.03 2.35 33.23
N ALA A 457 26.36 2.46 33.33
CA ALA A 457 27.10 1.94 34.48
C ALA A 457 26.67 2.60 35.80
N ALA A 458 26.38 3.92 35.79
CA ALA A 458 25.92 4.66 36.97
C ALA A 458 24.55 4.18 37.49
N VAL A 459 23.70 3.61 36.64
CA VAL A 459 22.43 2.98 37.03
C VAL A 459 22.53 1.45 37.17
N GLY A 460 23.75 0.91 37.17
CA GLY A 460 24.02 -0.52 37.32
C GLY A 460 23.54 -1.38 36.16
N ALA A 461 23.38 -0.81 34.96
CA ALA A 461 22.89 -1.52 33.79
C ALA A 461 23.95 -1.62 32.69
N ARG A 462 23.76 -2.56 31.76
CA ARG A 462 24.63 -2.68 30.58
C ARG A 462 23.83 -2.86 29.29
N PRO A 463 24.27 -2.26 28.18
CA PRO A 463 23.72 -2.56 26.85
C PRO A 463 24.21 -3.91 26.34
N VAL A 464 23.36 -4.60 25.57
CA VAL A 464 23.68 -5.83 24.83
C VAL A 464 22.97 -5.77 23.48
N GLY A 465 23.71 -5.90 22.38
CA GLY A 465 23.15 -5.87 21.03
C GLY A 465 22.88 -7.26 20.47
N ILE A 466 21.81 -7.45 19.69
CA ILE A 466 21.51 -8.69 18.97
C ILE A 466 21.16 -8.39 17.50
N SER A 467 21.74 -9.15 16.56
CA SER A 467 21.26 -9.22 15.17
C SER A 467 21.47 -10.63 14.59
N ALA A 468 20.93 -10.85 13.38
CA ALA A 468 21.17 -12.08 12.63
C ALA A 468 22.53 -12.10 11.91
N ASP A 469 23.39 -11.11 12.14
CA ASP A 469 24.72 -11.09 11.55
C ASP A 469 25.59 -12.21 12.16
N PRO A 470 26.43 -12.90 11.36
CA PRO A 470 27.33 -13.93 11.87
C PRO A 470 28.32 -13.36 12.90
N VAL A 471 28.80 -14.22 13.81
CA VAL A 471 29.79 -13.88 14.85
C VAL A 471 30.96 -13.04 14.31
N GLY A 472 31.56 -13.44 13.19
CA GLY A 472 32.68 -12.69 12.60
C GLY A 472 32.33 -11.26 12.19
N LYS A 473 31.11 -11.01 11.73
CA LYS A 473 30.63 -9.68 11.38
C LYS A 473 30.30 -8.83 12.63
N GLN A 474 29.82 -9.47 13.70
CA GLN A 474 29.71 -8.81 15.00
C GLN A 474 31.07 -8.41 15.56
N ALA A 475 32.08 -9.27 15.42
CA ALA A 475 33.45 -9.00 15.85
C ALA A 475 34.04 -7.78 15.12
N GLU A 476 33.89 -7.74 13.80
CA GLU A 476 34.32 -6.61 12.98
C GLU A 476 33.60 -5.32 13.41
N PHE A 477 32.28 -5.38 13.61
CA PHE A 477 31.48 -4.22 13.97
C PHE A 477 31.87 -3.66 15.35
N SER A 478 32.06 -4.53 16.33
CA SER A 478 32.51 -4.16 17.68
C SER A 478 33.90 -3.53 17.65
N ALA A 479 34.86 -4.15 16.96
CA ALA A 479 36.24 -3.66 16.88
C ALA A 479 36.34 -2.34 16.12
N LYS A 480 35.63 -2.20 15.00
CA LYS A 480 35.66 -1.00 14.14
C LYS A 480 35.13 0.26 14.83
N HIS A 481 34.18 0.10 15.75
CA HIS A 481 33.53 1.20 16.44
C HIS A 481 33.80 1.25 17.94
N ASP A 482 34.72 0.42 18.45
CA ASP A 482 35.11 0.34 19.85
C ASP A 482 33.89 0.32 20.80
N LEU A 483 32.94 -0.59 20.52
CA LEU A 483 31.63 -0.55 21.18
C LEU A 483 31.69 -0.87 22.68
N GLY A 484 32.64 -1.68 23.12
CA GLY A 484 32.92 -1.92 24.55
C GLY A 484 31.85 -2.72 25.31
N TYR A 485 30.83 -3.27 24.63
CA TYR A 485 29.80 -4.14 25.21
C TYR A 485 29.48 -5.33 24.28
N PRO A 486 28.87 -6.42 24.81
CA PRO A 486 28.65 -7.64 24.04
C PRO A 486 27.67 -7.46 22.86
N LEU A 487 28.02 -8.06 21.72
CA LEU A 487 27.12 -8.22 20.57
C LEU A 487 26.87 -9.71 20.32
N LEU A 488 25.61 -10.14 20.37
CA LEU A 488 25.24 -11.54 20.18
C LEU A 488 24.78 -11.80 18.74
N SER A 489 25.14 -12.98 18.23
CA SER A 489 24.75 -13.46 16.90
C SER A 489 23.57 -14.41 17.00
N ASP A 490 22.40 -13.99 16.52
CA ASP A 490 21.17 -14.79 16.41
C ASP A 490 20.95 -15.21 14.95
N ALA A 491 21.90 -15.99 14.41
CA ALA A 491 21.94 -16.36 13.00
C ALA A 491 20.64 -17.04 12.50
N ASP A 492 20.02 -17.86 13.35
CA ASP A 492 18.77 -18.57 13.05
C ASP A 492 17.51 -17.71 13.30
N GLY A 493 17.67 -16.56 13.96
CA GLY A 493 16.58 -15.65 14.30
C GLY A 493 15.62 -16.20 15.35
N GLU A 494 16.06 -17.15 16.18
CA GLU A 494 15.19 -17.81 17.17
C GLU A 494 14.92 -16.90 18.36
N VAL A 495 15.92 -16.16 18.84
CA VAL A 495 15.72 -15.19 19.92
C VAL A 495 14.90 -14.00 19.40
N ALA A 496 15.20 -13.49 18.22
CA ALA A 496 14.42 -12.45 17.56
C ALA A 496 12.95 -12.87 17.34
N ARG A 497 12.69 -14.15 17.08
CA ARG A 497 11.32 -14.70 17.00
C ARG A 497 10.62 -14.63 18.35
N ARG A 498 11.27 -15.11 19.43
CA ARG A 498 10.72 -15.08 20.80
C ARG A 498 10.33 -13.67 21.26
N PHE A 499 11.14 -12.67 20.91
CA PHE A 499 10.87 -11.27 21.22
C PHE A 499 9.87 -10.59 20.27
N GLY A 500 9.38 -11.28 19.23
CA GLY A 500 8.43 -10.74 18.25
C GLY A 500 9.05 -9.71 17.29
N VAL A 501 10.37 -9.75 17.10
CA VAL A 501 11.14 -8.77 16.31
C VAL A 501 11.72 -9.36 15.01
N ARG A 502 11.44 -10.62 14.67
CA ARG A 502 11.83 -11.22 13.38
C ARG A 502 10.98 -10.70 12.20
N ARG A 503 11.62 -10.39 11.07
CA ARG A 503 11.01 -9.86 9.82
C ARG A 503 10.77 -10.91 8.72
N GLY A 504 10.77 -12.20 9.06
CA GLY A 504 10.63 -13.26 8.06
C GLY A 504 11.76 -13.25 7.02
N PHE A 505 11.47 -13.66 5.78
CA PHE A 505 12.45 -13.63 4.67
C PHE A 505 12.61 -12.20 4.13
N ALA A 506 13.49 -11.43 4.76
CA ALA A 506 13.89 -10.09 4.32
C ALA A 506 15.42 -9.98 4.31
N LEU A 507 15.97 -9.09 3.48
CA LEU A 507 17.41 -8.79 3.44
C LEU A 507 17.95 -8.30 4.79
N ALA A 508 17.06 -7.78 5.64
CA ALA A 508 17.31 -7.40 7.03
C ALA A 508 16.25 -8.07 7.93
N PRO A 509 16.54 -9.28 8.46
CA PRO A 509 15.55 -10.16 9.08
C PRO A 509 15.17 -9.77 10.52
N THR A 510 15.73 -8.69 11.07
CA THR A 510 15.50 -8.25 12.45
C THR A 510 14.95 -6.83 12.47
N ARG A 511 13.88 -6.59 13.25
CA ARG A 511 13.32 -5.24 13.52
C ARG A 511 14.19 -4.51 14.55
N ARG A 512 14.28 -3.19 14.41
CA ARG A 512 14.95 -2.36 15.42
C ARG A 512 14.05 -2.14 16.63
N GLN A 513 14.41 -2.71 17.77
CA GLN A 513 13.62 -2.59 19.00
C GLN A 513 14.49 -2.86 20.23
N THR A 514 14.28 -2.09 21.30
CA THR A 514 15.02 -2.23 22.56
C THR A 514 14.10 -2.65 23.70
N PHE A 515 14.59 -3.56 24.53
CA PHE A 515 13.92 -4.07 25.73
C PHE A 515 14.81 -3.81 26.95
N VAL A 516 14.28 -3.12 27.95
CA VAL A 516 14.95 -2.98 29.24
C VAL A 516 14.49 -4.12 30.13
N ILE A 517 15.41 -5.00 30.54
CA ILE A 517 15.11 -6.22 31.27
C ILE A 517 15.74 -6.12 32.67
N ASP A 518 14.94 -6.27 33.70
CA ASP A 518 15.37 -6.26 35.10
C ASP A 518 15.99 -7.61 35.51
N THR A 519 16.65 -7.66 36.67
CA THR A 519 17.35 -8.83 37.22
C THR A 519 16.42 -10.02 37.52
N ASP A 520 15.11 -9.78 37.68
CA ASP A 520 14.08 -10.82 37.79
C ASP A 520 13.55 -11.30 36.42
N ARG A 521 14.19 -10.87 35.32
CA ARG A 521 13.85 -11.10 33.92
C ARG A 521 12.57 -10.40 33.46
N ARG A 522 12.01 -9.45 34.21
CA ARG A 522 10.85 -8.68 33.75
C ARG A 522 11.25 -7.54 32.83
N ILE A 523 10.42 -7.30 31.81
CA ILE A 523 10.59 -6.14 30.93
C ILE A 523 10.07 -4.88 31.62
N LEU A 524 10.93 -3.88 31.82
CA LEU A 524 10.58 -2.58 32.39
C LEU A 524 10.10 -1.58 31.34
N GLU A 525 10.66 -1.62 30.13
CA GLU A 525 10.36 -0.67 29.05
C GLU A 525 10.64 -1.30 27.69
N ILE A 526 9.87 -0.90 26.67
CA ILE A 526 10.06 -1.33 25.29
C ILE A 526 10.10 -0.11 24.37
N VAL A 527 11.23 0.12 23.72
CA VAL A 527 11.42 1.23 22.77
C VAL A 527 11.21 0.74 21.34
N LYS A 528 10.12 1.18 20.72
CA LYS A 528 9.71 0.81 19.35
C LYS A 528 9.97 1.98 18.39
N SER A 529 11.16 2.05 17.80
CA SER A 529 11.45 3.03 16.74
C SER A 529 12.43 2.46 15.71
N GLU A 530 12.04 2.44 14.44
CA GLU A 530 12.87 1.91 13.35
C GLU A 530 13.82 2.95 12.74
N ILE A 531 13.49 4.23 12.93
CA ILE A 531 14.06 5.39 12.21
C ILE A 531 14.74 6.41 13.12
N ARG A 532 14.55 6.33 14.45
CA ARG A 532 15.20 7.22 15.42
C ARG A 532 16.11 6.41 16.33
N MET A 533 17.40 6.46 16.03
CA MET A 533 18.43 5.59 16.60
C MET A 533 18.76 5.99 18.04
N SER A 534 18.92 7.30 18.30
CA SER A 534 19.29 7.81 19.63
C SER A 534 18.24 7.52 20.71
N VAL A 535 16.95 7.51 20.32
CA VAL A 535 15.82 7.33 21.23
C VAL A 535 15.86 5.99 21.97
N HIS A 536 16.53 4.97 21.42
CA HIS A 536 16.67 3.66 22.07
C HIS A 536 17.47 3.76 23.37
N ALA A 537 18.67 4.32 23.32
CA ALA A 537 19.49 4.48 24.52
C ALA A 537 18.89 5.52 25.48
N ASP A 538 18.41 6.66 24.95
CA ASP A 538 17.85 7.74 25.77
C ASP A 538 16.67 7.27 26.63
N LYS A 539 15.72 6.55 26.00
CA LYS A 539 14.54 6.05 26.71
C LYS A 539 14.86 4.88 27.62
N ALA A 540 15.77 4.00 27.22
CA ALA A 540 16.20 2.89 28.07
C ALA A 540 16.85 3.40 29.35
N LEU A 541 17.76 4.38 29.23
CA LEU A 541 18.40 5.03 30.37
C LEU A 541 17.36 5.77 31.24
N ALA A 542 16.41 6.48 30.63
CA ALA A 542 15.34 7.15 31.36
C ALA A 542 14.44 6.16 32.12
N ALA A 543 14.17 4.98 31.58
CA ALA A 543 13.42 3.93 32.26
C ALA A 543 14.18 3.37 33.46
N LEU A 544 15.48 3.11 33.30
CA LEU A 544 16.34 2.63 34.38
C LEU A 544 16.50 3.65 35.52
N ARG A 545 16.48 4.95 35.23
CA ARG A 545 16.48 6.00 36.27
C ARG A 545 15.18 6.09 37.08
N ARG A 546 14.10 5.46 36.61
CA ARG A 546 12.79 5.42 37.29
C ARG A 546 12.57 4.13 38.09
N ARG A 547 13.41 3.12 37.86
CA ARG A 547 13.47 1.88 38.65
C ARG A 547 14.05 2.21 40.01
#